data_AF-A0A533VXH9-F1
#
_entry.id   AF-A0A533VXH9-F1
#
_cell.length_a   1.000
_cell.length_b   1.000
_cell.length_c   1.000
_cell.angle_alpha   90.00
_cell.angle_beta   90.00
_cell.angle_gamma   90.00
#
_symmetry.space_group_name_H-M   'P 1'
#
loop_
_entity.id
_entity.type
_entity.pdbx_description
1 polymer ?
#
loop_
_entity_poly.entity_id
_entity_poly.type
_entity_poly.pdbx_seq_one_letter_code
_entity_poly.pdbx_strand_id
1 'polypeptide(L)'
;MPSSAGSTPLVGMTGKKNRKDDDEQKRRESRYIRMVRAVFKVCQRQCIPLYSSKFSRKDYTLWQHIALLVLWQRIRKSYREYVDDFLTVADRLVAALGLAKLPHFTTIEKFVLRVPSTLLERVMGGFVLLTRIRGQVFSPDSSGFSPNHVSRYYALRIKRDVLSSMKRQVRQKERCERR
;
A
#
# COMPACT_ATOMS: atom_id res chain seq x y z
N MET A 1 -12.71 65.20 -16.89
CA MET A 1 -13.60 64.16 -17.43
C MET A 1 -13.02 62.79 -17.03
N PRO A 2 -13.55 62.14 -15.98
CA PRO A 2 -13.05 60.84 -15.51
C PRO A 2 -13.80 59.70 -16.20
N SER A 3 -13.11 58.68 -16.71
CA SER A 3 -13.77 57.45 -17.19
C SER A 3 -13.18 56.21 -16.52
N SER A 4 -13.90 55.79 -15.48
CA SER A 4 -14.19 54.41 -15.08
C SER A 4 -13.03 53.41 -14.92
N ALA A 5 -12.55 53.30 -13.68
CA ALA A 5 -12.01 52.06 -13.13
C ALA A 5 -13.10 50.97 -13.12
N GLY A 6 -12.97 49.98 -14.00
CA GLY A 6 -13.78 48.76 -13.95
C GLY A 6 -13.16 47.76 -12.99
N SER A 7 -13.53 47.84 -11.72
CA SER A 7 -13.30 46.78 -10.74
C SER A 7 -14.15 45.56 -11.11
N THR A 8 -13.54 44.49 -11.61
CA THR A 8 -14.20 43.19 -11.71
C THR A 8 -14.30 42.57 -10.32
N PRO A 9 -15.51 42.24 -9.84
CA PRO A 9 -15.67 41.60 -8.54
C PRO A 9 -15.20 40.15 -8.60
N LEU A 10 -14.41 39.78 -7.59
CA LEU A 10 -14.01 38.42 -7.25
C LEU A 10 -15.27 37.58 -6.99
N VAL A 11 -15.64 36.71 -7.94
CA VAL A 11 -16.66 35.68 -7.71
C VAL A 11 -16.00 34.56 -6.91
N GLY A 12 -16.09 34.68 -5.58
CA GLY A 12 -15.77 33.62 -4.64
C GLY A 12 -16.73 32.45 -4.82
N MET A 13 -16.34 31.44 -5.60
CA MET A 13 -17.05 30.16 -5.69
C MET A 13 -16.68 29.29 -4.48
N THR A 14 -17.14 29.64 -3.28
CA THR A 14 -17.13 28.70 -2.14
C THR A 14 -18.41 27.87 -2.18
N GLY A 15 -18.47 26.93 -3.13
CA GLY A 15 -19.55 25.94 -3.19
C GLY A 15 -19.48 25.00 -1.98
N LYS A 16 -20.41 25.15 -1.03
CA LYS A 16 -20.64 24.16 0.03
C LYS A 16 -21.12 22.86 -0.61
N LYS A 17 -20.21 21.90 -0.77
CA LYS A 17 -20.49 20.55 -1.28
C LYS A 17 -21.52 19.85 -0.37
N ASN A 18 -22.61 19.37 -0.95
CA ASN A 18 -23.76 18.85 -0.21
C ASN A 18 -23.47 17.41 0.27
N ARG A 19 -23.60 17.14 1.58
CA ARG A 19 -23.23 15.84 2.18
C ARG A 19 -23.98 14.64 1.58
N LYS A 20 -25.22 14.84 1.11
CA LYS A 20 -26.04 13.80 0.47
C LYS A 20 -25.47 13.35 -0.89
N ASP A 21 -24.94 14.29 -1.69
CA ASP A 21 -24.40 13.99 -3.02
C ASP A 21 -23.11 13.18 -2.91
N ASP A 22 -22.28 13.46 -1.90
CA ASP A 22 -21.06 12.68 -1.62
C ASP A 22 -21.37 11.23 -1.21
N ASP A 23 -22.47 10.99 -0.48
CA ASP A 23 -22.89 9.64 -0.09
C ASP A 23 -23.48 8.84 -1.26
N GLU A 24 -24.16 9.49 -2.19
CA GLU A 24 -24.66 8.85 -3.42
C GLU A 24 -23.50 8.54 -4.39
N GLN A 25 -22.55 9.48 -4.54
CA GLN A 25 -21.29 9.25 -5.26
C GLN A 25 -20.56 8.03 -4.70
N LYS A 26 -20.51 7.89 -3.36
CA LYS A 26 -19.89 6.78 -2.64
C LYS A 26 -20.59 5.44 -2.83
N ARG A 27 -21.90 5.41 -3.09
CA ARG A 27 -22.64 4.19 -3.45
C ARG A 27 -22.32 3.71 -4.86
N ARG A 28 -22.02 4.63 -5.79
CA ARG A 28 -21.64 4.33 -7.18
C ARG A 28 -20.13 4.05 -7.37
N GLU A 29 -19.35 4.05 -6.30
CA GLU A 29 -17.90 3.87 -6.38
C GLU A 29 -17.47 2.41 -6.60
N SER A 30 -16.49 2.25 -7.50
CA SER A 30 -15.81 0.98 -7.71
C SER A 30 -15.17 0.45 -6.43
N ARG A 31 -15.14 -0.87 -6.25
CA ARG A 31 -14.51 -1.55 -5.10
C ARG A 31 -13.05 -1.11 -4.92
N TYR A 32 -12.32 -0.88 -6.00
CA TYR A 32 -10.91 -0.45 -5.95
C TYR A 32 -10.74 0.94 -5.33
N ILE A 33 -11.63 1.88 -5.66
CA ILE A 33 -11.60 3.25 -5.10
C ILE A 33 -11.86 3.20 -3.60
N ARG A 34 -12.83 2.39 -3.16
CA ARG A 34 -13.09 2.17 -1.73
C ARG A 34 -11.88 1.56 -1.02
N MET A 35 -11.15 0.65 -1.67
CA MET A 35 -9.93 0.05 -1.13
C MET A 35 -8.82 1.09 -0.98
N VAL A 36 -8.55 1.92 -1.99
CA VAL A 36 -7.55 3.01 -1.91
C VAL A 36 -7.87 3.96 -0.75
N ARG A 37 -9.13 4.39 -0.63
CA ARG A 37 -9.56 5.26 0.46
C ARG A 37 -9.39 4.60 1.83
N ALA A 38 -9.63 3.29 1.94
CA ALA A 38 -9.40 2.56 3.17
C ALA A 38 -7.89 2.54 3.52
N VAL A 39 -7.01 2.31 2.53
CA VAL A 39 -5.55 2.37 2.72
C VAL A 39 -5.12 3.73 3.25
N PHE A 40 -5.59 4.83 2.64
CA PHE A 40 -5.22 6.18 3.09
C PHE A 40 -5.72 6.48 4.50
N LYS A 41 -6.94 6.04 4.86
CA LYS A 41 -7.45 6.14 6.24
C LYS A 41 -6.59 5.37 7.23
N VAL A 42 -6.13 4.18 6.87
CA VAL A 42 -5.22 3.39 7.72
C VAL A 42 -3.88 4.10 7.87
N CYS A 43 -3.29 4.59 6.77
CA CYS A 43 -2.02 5.30 6.81
C CYS A 43 -2.08 6.54 7.70
N GLN A 44 -3.18 7.30 7.62
CA GLN A 44 -3.43 8.46 8.47
C GLN A 44 -3.55 8.08 9.94
N ARG A 45 -4.33 7.04 10.28
CA ARG A 45 -4.51 6.58 11.67
C ARG A 45 -3.24 6.00 12.28
N GLN A 46 -2.42 5.35 11.47
CA GLN A 46 -1.15 4.77 11.90
C GLN A 46 -0.02 5.80 11.95
N CYS A 47 -0.32 7.08 11.68
CA CYS A 47 0.65 8.18 11.63
C CYS A 47 1.87 7.83 10.77
N ILE A 48 1.63 7.20 9.61
CA ILE A 48 2.70 6.87 8.66
C ILE A 48 3.17 8.18 8.02
N PRO A 49 4.49 8.46 7.98
CA PRO A 49 4.97 9.68 7.35
C PRO A 49 4.65 9.68 5.85
N LEU A 50 4.41 10.85 5.27
CA LEU A 50 4.13 10.98 3.83
C LEU A 50 5.33 10.54 2.97
N TYR A 51 6.55 10.74 3.48
CA TYR A 51 7.80 10.38 2.81
C TYR A 51 8.71 9.64 3.79
N SER A 52 9.55 8.74 3.29
CA SER A 52 10.46 7.96 4.14
C SER A 52 11.53 8.80 4.82
N SER A 53 11.99 9.88 4.17
CA SER A 53 13.00 10.80 4.71
C SER A 53 12.88 12.18 4.06
N LYS A 54 13.55 13.19 4.64
CA LYS A 54 13.65 14.55 4.09
C LYS A 54 14.28 14.59 2.69
N PHE A 55 15.22 13.68 2.43
CA PHE A 55 16.01 13.59 1.19
C PHE A 55 15.40 12.64 0.14
N SER A 56 14.29 11.98 0.46
CA SER A 56 13.60 11.11 -0.49
C SER A 56 13.08 11.92 -1.67
N ARG A 57 13.06 11.32 -2.86
CA ARG A 57 12.36 11.90 -4.02
C ARG A 57 10.88 12.02 -3.67
N LYS A 58 10.30 13.18 -3.97
CA LYS A 58 8.92 13.54 -3.61
C LYS A 58 7.92 13.32 -4.76
N ASP A 59 8.32 12.53 -5.76
CA ASP A 59 7.50 12.20 -6.92
C ASP A 59 6.23 11.44 -6.51
N TYR A 60 6.36 10.55 -5.52
CA TYR A 60 5.28 9.74 -4.98
C TYR A 60 5.35 9.71 -3.46
N THR A 61 4.20 9.74 -2.81
CA THR A 61 4.11 9.56 -1.36
C THR A 61 4.18 8.09 -0.98
N LEU A 62 4.61 7.82 0.24
CA LEU A 62 4.63 6.49 0.82
C LEU A 62 3.22 5.88 0.85
N TRP A 63 2.21 6.70 1.12
CA TRP A 63 0.80 6.27 1.12
C TRP A 63 0.36 5.82 -0.27
N GLN A 64 0.75 6.55 -1.32
CA GLN A 64 0.50 6.16 -2.71
C GLN A 64 1.19 4.86 -3.08
N HIS A 65 2.46 4.67 -2.68
CA HIS A 65 3.17 3.43 -2.92
C HIS A 65 2.49 2.23 -2.24
N ILE A 66 2.05 2.38 -0.98
CA ILE A 66 1.31 1.33 -0.27
C ILE A 66 -0.01 1.03 -0.98
N ALA A 67 -0.76 2.06 -1.39
CA ALA A 67 -2.03 1.87 -2.09
C ALA A 67 -1.85 1.16 -3.44
N LEU A 68 -0.83 1.54 -4.22
CA LEU A 68 -0.46 0.87 -5.47
C LEU A 68 -0.11 -0.61 -5.23
N LEU A 69 0.65 -0.90 -4.18
CA LEU A 69 1.03 -2.26 -3.83
C LEU A 69 -0.19 -3.12 -3.45
N VAL A 70 -1.10 -2.58 -2.64
CA VAL A 70 -2.33 -3.28 -2.23
C VAL A 70 -3.24 -3.57 -3.42
N LEU A 71 -3.39 -2.60 -4.33
CA LEU A 71 -4.16 -2.78 -5.56
C LEU A 71 -3.53 -3.83 -6.47
N TRP A 72 -2.21 -3.77 -6.68
CA TRP A 72 -1.48 -4.75 -7.47
C TRP A 72 -1.66 -6.17 -6.90
N GLN A 73 -1.51 -6.33 -5.58
CA GLN A 73 -1.72 -7.62 -4.90
C GLN A 73 -3.16 -8.14 -5.07
N ARG A 74 -4.15 -7.24 -5.15
CA ARG A 74 -5.55 -7.61 -5.37
C ARG A 74 -5.82 -8.04 -6.82
N ILE A 75 -5.15 -7.44 -7.79
CA ILE A 75 -5.35 -7.69 -9.22
C ILE A 75 -4.54 -8.90 -9.70
N ARG A 76 -3.41 -9.21 -9.05
CA ARG A 76 -2.54 -10.37 -9.35
C ARG A 76 -2.07 -10.43 -10.81
N LYS A 77 -1.74 -9.27 -11.39
CA LYS A 77 -1.12 -9.14 -12.72
C LYS A 77 0.39 -8.96 -12.61
N SER A 78 1.10 -9.09 -13.73
CA SER A 78 2.52 -8.68 -13.79
C SER A 78 2.67 -7.18 -13.53
N TYR A 79 3.84 -6.72 -13.07
CA TYR A 79 4.07 -5.29 -12.78
C TYR A 79 3.86 -4.41 -14.02
N ARG A 80 4.19 -4.93 -15.21
CA ARG A 80 4.05 -4.22 -16.49
C ARG A 80 2.58 -4.10 -16.86
N GLU A 81 1.85 -5.20 -16.96
CA GLU A 81 0.41 -5.20 -17.27
C GLU A 81 -0.40 -4.35 -16.27
N TYR A 82 0.00 -4.35 -15.00
CA TYR A 82 -0.67 -3.53 -14.00
C TYR A 82 -0.51 -2.02 -14.26
N VAL A 83 0.69 -1.58 -14.62
CA VAL A 83 0.96 -0.17 -14.87
C VAL A 83 0.50 0.25 -16.26
N ASP A 84 0.89 -0.51 -17.28
CA ASP A 84 0.74 -0.13 -18.69
C ASP A 84 -0.68 -0.40 -19.22
N ASP A 85 -1.38 -1.43 -18.73
CA ASP A 85 -2.74 -1.76 -19.21
C ASP A 85 -3.82 -1.32 -18.22
N PHE A 86 -3.62 -1.55 -16.92
CA PHE A 86 -4.69 -1.31 -15.94
C PHE A 86 -4.74 0.14 -15.46
N LEU A 87 -3.61 0.73 -15.06
CA LEU A 87 -3.60 2.12 -14.57
C LEU A 87 -3.84 3.14 -15.70
N THR A 88 -3.48 2.84 -16.94
CA THR A 88 -3.72 3.70 -18.11
C THR A 88 -5.20 3.83 -18.47
N VAL A 89 -5.99 2.77 -18.27
CA VAL A 89 -7.44 2.76 -18.56
C VAL A 89 -8.25 3.27 -17.35
N ALA A 90 -7.70 3.18 -16.15
CA ALA A 90 -8.41 3.44 -14.90
C ALA A 90 -8.26 4.88 -14.38
N ASP A 91 -8.60 5.90 -15.16
CA ASP A 91 -8.43 7.32 -14.80
C ASP A 91 -9.04 7.70 -13.44
N ARG A 92 -10.25 7.21 -13.15
CA ARG A 92 -10.93 7.46 -11.86
C ARG A 92 -10.14 6.90 -10.67
N LEU A 93 -9.43 5.79 -10.88
CA LEU A 93 -8.60 5.18 -9.85
C LEU A 93 -7.31 5.98 -9.66
N VAL A 94 -6.67 6.40 -10.75
CA VAL A 94 -5.47 7.27 -10.74
C VAL A 94 -5.76 8.59 -10.02
N ALA A 95 -6.92 9.19 -10.31
CA ALA A 95 -7.40 10.38 -9.60
C ALA A 95 -7.64 10.12 -8.11
N ALA A 96 -8.21 8.96 -7.74
CA ALA A 96 -8.41 8.58 -6.34
C ALA A 96 -7.09 8.32 -5.59
N LEU A 97 -6.06 7.85 -6.29
CA LEU A 97 -4.69 7.72 -5.75
C LEU A 97 -3.99 9.08 -5.62
N GLY A 98 -4.46 10.11 -6.32
CA GLY A 98 -3.84 11.45 -6.35
C GLY A 98 -2.49 11.45 -7.06
N LEU A 99 -2.31 10.59 -8.06
CA LEU A 99 -1.07 10.49 -8.83
C LEU A 99 -1.01 11.62 -9.87
N ALA A 100 0.03 12.45 -9.82
CA ALA A 100 0.28 13.47 -10.84
C ALA A 100 0.88 12.88 -12.12
N LYS A 101 1.62 11.77 -11.99
CA LYS A 101 2.26 11.04 -13.08
C LYS A 101 2.06 9.54 -12.87
N LEU A 102 1.95 8.77 -13.94
CA LEU A 102 1.91 7.32 -13.85
C LEU A 102 3.31 6.78 -13.46
N PRO A 103 3.40 5.94 -12.42
CA PRO A 103 4.66 5.33 -12.00
C PRO A 103 5.11 4.32 -13.04
N HIS A 104 6.42 4.24 -13.30
CA HIS A 104 6.98 3.16 -14.12
C HIS A 104 6.89 1.81 -13.38
N PHE A 105 6.78 0.67 -14.07
CA PHE A 105 6.61 -0.65 -13.46
C PHE A 105 7.70 -0.98 -12.41
N THR A 106 8.95 -0.61 -12.67
CA THR A 106 10.08 -0.81 -11.72
C THR A 106 9.92 -0.02 -10.43
N THR A 107 9.06 1.00 -10.40
CA THR A 107 8.82 1.81 -9.19
C THR A 107 8.15 0.97 -8.11
N ILE A 108 7.16 0.14 -8.48
CA ILE A 108 6.45 -0.75 -7.56
C ILE A 108 7.40 -1.86 -7.11
N GLU A 109 8.11 -2.48 -8.05
CA GLU A 109 9.11 -3.51 -7.77
C GLU A 109 10.17 -3.03 -6.77
N LYS A 110 10.80 -1.88 -7.04
CA LYS A 110 11.81 -1.30 -6.14
C LYS A 110 11.23 -0.87 -4.80
N PHE A 111 9.95 -0.52 -4.75
CA PHE A 111 9.28 -0.21 -3.49
C PHE A 111 9.11 -1.47 -2.63
N VAL A 112 8.67 -2.59 -3.22
CA VAL A 112 8.56 -3.89 -2.53
C VAL A 112 9.90 -4.31 -1.96
N LEU A 113 10.98 -4.16 -2.72
CA LEU A 113 12.33 -4.50 -2.25
C LEU A 113 12.84 -3.59 -1.11
N ARG A 114 12.33 -2.37 -1.00
CA ARG A 114 12.78 -1.38 -0.01
C ARG A 114 11.90 -1.30 1.24
N VAL A 115 10.67 -1.81 1.18
CA VAL A 115 9.71 -1.60 2.26
C VAL A 115 10.15 -2.38 3.52
N PRO A 116 10.32 -1.72 4.68
CA PRO A 116 10.67 -2.45 5.90
C PRO A 116 9.47 -3.25 6.40
N SER A 117 9.72 -4.44 6.94
CA SER A 117 8.68 -5.31 7.50
C SER A 117 7.85 -4.59 8.58
N THR A 118 8.49 -3.77 9.40
CA THR A 118 7.85 -2.98 10.47
C THR A 118 6.78 -2.02 9.93
N LEU A 119 6.97 -1.46 8.74
CA LEU A 119 5.97 -0.61 8.12
C LEU A 119 4.76 -1.43 7.66
N LEU A 120 5.00 -2.59 7.05
CA LEU A 120 3.92 -3.49 6.63
C LEU A 120 3.12 -3.98 7.83
N GLU A 121 3.80 -4.38 8.91
CA GLU A 121 3.17 -4.77 10.18
C GLU A 121 2.27 -3.67 10.74
N ARG A 122 2.74 -2.41 10.76
CA ARG A 122 1.92 -1.26 11.19
C ARG A 122 0.70 -1.05 10.31
N VAL A 123 0.86 -1.15 8.99
CA VAL A 123 -0.27 -1.03 8.05
C VAL A 123 -1.28 -2.16 8.29
N MET A 124 -0.82 -3.40 8.41
CA MET A 124 -1.67 -4.57 8.67
C MET A 124 -2.42 -4.44 10.01
N GLY A 125 -1.72 -4.07 11.09
CA GLY A 125 -2.36 -3.80 12.38
C GLY A 125 -3.40 -2.69 12.31
N GLY A 126 -3.13 -1.64 11.53
CA GLY A 126 -4.09 -0.58 11.27
C GLY A 126 -5.34 -1.03 10.52
N PHE A 127 -5.21 -2.00 9.60
CA PHE A 127 -6.37 -2.61 8.95
C PHE A 127 -7.22 -3.44 9.92
N VAL A 128 -6.60 -4.25 10.79
CA VAL A 128 -7.32 -5.03 11.82
C VAL A 128 -8.12 -4.10 12.74
N LEU A 129 -7.51 -2.99 13.18
CA LEU A 129 -8.18 -1.98 14.00
C LEU A 129 -9.32 -1.28 13.24
N LEU A 130 -9.15 -1.03 11.93
CA LEU A 130 -10.19 -0.41 11.10
C LEU A 130 -11.38 -1.33 10.86
N THR A 131 -11.14 -2.62 10.61
CA THR A 131 -12.19 -3.61 10.34
C THR A 131 -12.89 -4.13 11.60
N ARG A 132 -12.35 -3.82 12.79
CA ARG A 132 -12.89 -4.24 14.10
C ARG A 132 -13.14 -5.75 14.17
N ILE A 133 -12.33 -6.54 13.49
CA ILE A 133 -12.44 -8.00 13.51
C ILE A 133 -11.99 -8.45 14.91
N ARG A 134 -12.93 -8.95 15.71
CA ARG A 134 -12.70 -9.38 17.10
C ARG A 134 -12.11 -10.79 17.21
N GLY A 135 -12.13 -11.57 16.13
CA GLY A 135 -11.52 -12.88 16.06
C GLY A 135 -11.34 -13.30 14.61
N GLN A 136 -10.09 -13.46 14.18
CA GLN A 136 -9.76 -14.06 12.90
C GLN A 136 -9.05 -15.38 13.21
N VAL A 137 -9.74 -16.49 12.96
CA VAL A 137 -9.11 -17.81 13.00
C VAL A 137 -8.27 -17.92 11.74
N PHE A 138 -6.97 -17.64 11.88
CA PHE A 138 -5.99 -17.79 10.82
C PHE A 138 -5.29 -19.13 11.05
N SER A 139 -5.43 -20.06 10.10
CA SER A 139 -4.60 -21.27 10.06
C SER A 139 -3.46 -20.99 9.07
N PRO A 140 -2.30 -20.52 9.53
CA PRO A 140 -1.12 -20.46 8.67
C PRO A 140 -0.78 -21.89 8.25
N ASP A 141 -0.89 -22.19 6.96
CA ASP A 141 -0.38 -23.46 6.45
C ASP A 141 1.15 -23.38 6.44
N SER A 142 1.81 -24.36 7.06
CA SER A 142 3.27 -24.41 7.22
C SER A 142 4.02 -24.63 5.88
N SER A 143 3.34 -24.56 4.74
CA SER A 143 3.78 -25.20 3.50
C SER A 143 4.65 -24.33 2.59
N GLY A 144 4.71 -23.00 2.76
CA GLY A 144 5.19 -22.12 1.68
C GLY A 144 6.38 -21.17 1.94
N PHE A 145 6.82 -20.96 3.17
CA PHE A 145 7.79 -19.90 3.50
C PHE A 145 9.23 -20.39 3.74
N SER A 146 9.68 -21.43 3.05
CA SER A 146 11.12 -21.72 3.01
C SER A 146 11.78 -20.79 1.98
N PRO A 147 12.72 -19.89 2.36
CA PRO A 147 13.47 -19.08 1.41
C PRO A 147 14.22 -19.92 0.37
N ASN A 148 14.48 -21.18 0.72
CA ASN A 148 15.07 -22.19 -0.14
C ASN A 148 13.95 -23.10 -0.67
N HIS A 149 13.41 -22.79 -1.85
CA HIS A 149 12.61 -23.75 -2.63
C HIS A 149 13.52 -24.84 -3.20
N VAL A 150 14.12 -25.61 -2.30
CA VAL A 150 15.07 -26.67 -2.64
C VAL A 150 14.41 -27.98 -2.25
N SER A 151 14.34 -28.92 -3.20
CA SER A 151 13.79 -30.25 -2.92
C SER A 151 14.56 -30.89 -1.77
N ARG A 152 13.87 -31.64 -0.90
CA ARG A 152 14.51 -32.35 0.22
C ARG A 152 15.72 -33.18 -0.25
N TYR A 153 15.59 -33.78 -1.43
CA TYR A 153 16.65 -34.54 -2.08
C TYR A 153 17.88 -33.68 -2.43
N TYR A 154 17.69 -32.51 -3.03
CA TYR A 154 18.79 -31.61 -3.38
C TYR A 154 19.50 -31.05 -2.13
N ALA A 155 18.74 -30.73 -1.07
CA ALA A 155 19.31 -30.26 0.20
C ALA A 155 20.20 -31.33 0.89
N LEU A 156 19.78 -32.60 0.85
CA LEU A 156 20.56 -33.72 1.36
C LEU A 156 21.82 -33.99 0.53
N ARG A 157 21.72 -33.91 -0.80
CA ARG A 157 22.86 -34.08 -1.73
C ARG A 157 23.97 -33.07 -1.51
N ILE A 158 23.64 -31.80 -1.30
CA ILE A 158 24.61 -30.72 -1.07
C ILE A 158 25.10 -30.62 0.38
N LYS A 159 24.70 -31.57 1.25
CA LYS A 159 24.96 -31.55 2.71
C LYS A 159 24.66 -30.19 3.36
N ARG A 160 23.66 -29.45 2.84
CA ARG A 160 23.20 -28.24 3.53
C ARG A 160 22.44 -28.72 4.74
N ASP A 161 22.99 -28.43 5.92
CA ASP A 161 22.34 -28.75 7.19
C ASP A 161 21.07 -27.90 7.35
N VAL A 162 19.96 -28.38 6.81
CA VAL A 162 18.61 -27.81 7.02
C VAL A 162 18.31 -27.72 8.52
N LEU A 163 18.78 -28.71 9.29
CA LEU A 163 18.67 -28.79 10.75
C LEU A 163 19.48 -27.72 11.49
N SER A 164 20.60 -27.24 10.94
CA SER A 164 21.44 -26.23 11.59
C SER A 164 20.80 -24.83 11.54
N SER A 165 20.14 -24.49 10.42
CA SER A 165 19.39 -23.23 10.28
C SER A 165 18.18 -23.19 11.21
N MET A 166 17.46 -24.31 11.34
CA MET A 166 16.34 -24.42 12.30
C MET A 166 16.83 -24.25 13.75
N LYS A 167 17.94 -24.90 14.13
CA LYS A 167 18.55 -24.70 15.47
C LYS A 167 19.00 -23.27 15.73
N ARG A 168 19.38 -22.52 14.70
CA ARG A 168 19.77 -21.10 14.81
C ARG A 168 18.54 -20.21 15.01
N GLN A 169 17.45 -20.48 14.28
CA GLN A 169 16.17 -19.77 14.42
C GLN A 169 15.51 -20.02 15.78
N VAL A 170 15.52 -21.26 16.27
CA VAL A 170 15.02 -21.61 17.62
C VAL A 170 15.82 -20.86 18.69
N ARG A 171 17.16 -20.86 18.61
CA ARG A 171 18.02 -20.11 19.54
C ARG A 171 17.84 -18.59 19.47
N GLN A 172 17.57 -18.03 18.30
CA GLN A 172 17.28 -16.60 18.15
C GLN A 172 15.93 -16.23 18.77
N LYS A 173 14.91 -17.08 18.62
CA LYS A 173 13.60 -16.92 19.24
C LYS A 173 13.68 -16.99 20.76
N GLU A 174 14.38 -18.01 21.29
CA GLU A 174 14.63 -18.16 22.74
C GLU A 174 15.40 -16.97 23.35
N ARG A 175 16.27 -16.31 22.58
CA ARG A 175 16.98 -15.09 23.03
C ARG A 175 16.07 -13.85 23.05
N CYS A 176 15.12 -13.75 22.13
CA CYS A 176 14.17 -12.65 22.10
C CYS A 176 13.11 -12.77 23.19
N GLU A 177 12.71 -14.01 23.54
CA GLU A 177 11.73 -14.29 24.60
C GLU A 177 12.30 -14.11 26.02
N ARG A 178 13.63 -13.99 26.17
CA ARG A 178 14.32 -13.75 27.45
C ARG A 178 14.71 -12.28 27.70
N ARG A 179 14.24 -11.35 26.87
CA ARG A 179 14.37 -9.90 27.06
C ARG A 179 13.00 -9.30 27.30
#